data_AF-A0AB39HQ07-F1
#
_entry.id   AF-A0AB39HQ07-F1
#
_cell.length_a   1.000
_cell.length_b   1.000
_cell.length_c   1.000
_cell.angle_alpha   90.00
_cell.angle_beta   90.00
_cell.angle_gamma   90.00
#
_symmetry.space_group_name_H-M   'P 1'
#
loop_
_entity.id
_entity.type
_entity.pdbx_description
1 polymer ?
#
loop_
_entity_poly.entity_id
_entity_poly.type
_entity_poly.pdbx_seq_one_letter_code
_entity_poly.pdbx_strand_id
1 'polypeptide(L)'
;MKKIYILSFLIFSLLLTGCLENNNPAKSLTLKQAINLANSEALIWHQEARLLDATSVDNDKKIAGSNGKRRYWNITFGVPNTRDIF
;
A
#
# COMPACT_ATOMS: atom_id res chain seq x y z
N MET A 1 1.29 33.06 32.89
CA MET A 1 0.29 31.98 32.72
C MET A 1 0.05 31.57 31.26
N LYS A 2 0.98 31.80 30.30
CA LYS A 2 0.87 31.32 28.91
C LYS A 2 1.88 30.23 28.54
N LYS A 3 2.96 30.07 29.33
CA LYS A 3 4.05 29.12 29.06
C LYS A 3 3.75 27.67 29.47
N ILE A 4 2.82 27.46 30.42
CA ILE A 4 2.41 26.13 30.89
C ILE A 4 1.57 25.37 29.86
N TYR A 5 0.73 26.08 29.09
CA TYR A 5 -0.07 25.46 28.02
C TYR A 5 0.77 24.93 26.87
N ILE A 6 1.91 25.57 26.56
CA ILE A 6 2.81 25.16 25.49
C ILE A 6 3.51 23.84 25.86
N LEU A 7 3.93 23.69 27.12
CA LEU A 7 4.55 22.45 27.60
C LEU A 7 3.54 21.28 27.65
N SER A 8 2.29 21.56 28.02
CA SER A 8 1.19 20.59 28.01
C SER A 8 0.84 20.11 26.59
N PHE A 9 0.90 20.99 25.58
CA PHE A 9 0.58 20.63 24.19
C PHE A 9 1.65 19.74 23.56
N LEU A 10 2.92 19.95 23.91
CA LEU A 10 4.07 19.14 23.47
C LEU A 10 4.07 17.72 24.04
N ILE A 11 3.58 17.54 25.27
CA ILE A 11 3.47 16.21 25.88
C ILE A 11 2.31 15.41 25.25
N PHE A 12 1.23 16.08 24.83
CA PHE A 12 0.11 15.44 24.15
C PHE A 12 0.46 14.97 22.73
N SER A 13 1.34 15.69 22.00
CA SER A 13 1.81 15.26 20.68
C SER A 13 2.77 14.05 20.73
N LEU A 14 3.54 13.92 21.82
CA LEU A 14 4.44 12.79 22.06
C LEU A 14 3.73 11.49 22.48
N LEU A 15 2.48 11.56 22.96
CA LEU A 15 1.68 10.37 23.31
C LEU A 15 0.90 9.78 22.12
N LEU A 16 0.70 10.56 21.05
CA LEU A 16 0.02 10.11 19.82
C LEU A 16 0.93 9.36 18.84
N THR A 17 2.24 9.32 19.12
CA THR A 17 3.22 8.50 18.37
C THR A 17 3.40 7.11 18.98
N GLY A 18 2.51 6.70 19.90
CA GLY A 18 2.40 5.34 20.40
C GLY A 18 2.43 4.35 19.23
N CYS A 19 3.47 3.52 19.22
CA CYS A 19 3.84 2.65 18.12
C CYS A 19 2.63 1.83 17.66
N LEU A 20 2.17 2.09 16.43
CA LEU A 20 1.18 1.25 15.77
C LEU A 20 1.92 -0.01 15.30
N GLU A 21 2.16 -0.94 16.22
CA GLU A 21 2.67 -2.27 15.87
C GLU A 21 1.54 -3.01 15.15
N ASN A 22 1.52 -2.83 13.82
CA ASN A 22 0.46 -3.33 12.95
C ASN A 22 0.71 -4.83 12.75
N ASN A 23 0.42 -5.64 13.77
CA ASN A 23 0.41 -7.11 13.71
C ASN A 23 -0.78 -7.64 12.87
N ASN A 24 -1.25 -6.86 11.90
CA ASN A 24 -2.25 -7.31 10.94
C ASN A 24 -1.53 -8.23 9.96
N PRO A 25 -1.93 -9.53 9.86
CA PRO A 25 -1.45 -10.36 8.77
C PRO A 25 -1.74 -9.61 7.47
N ALA A 26 -0.73 -9.51 6.58
CA ALA A 26 -0.85 -8.80 5.32
C ALA A 26 -2.20 -9.12 4.68
N LYS A 27 -3.07 -8.11 4.57
CA LYS A 27 -4.46 -8.30 4.15
C LYS A 27 -4.45 -8.91 2.76
N SER A 28 -4.93 -10.15 2.64
CA SER A 28 -4.94 -10.84 1.35
C SER A 28 -5.98 -10.20 0.42
N LEU A 29 -5.57 -9.82 -0.79
CA LEU A 29 -6.41 -9.18 -1.80
C LEU A 29 -6.60 -10.10 -3.00
N THR A 30 -7.76 -9.98 -3.65
CA THR A 30 -7.89 -10.53 -5.02
C THR A 30 -7.05 -9.70 -5.98
N LEU A 31 -6.70 -10.28 -7.14
CA LEU A 31 -5.98 -9.57 -8.20
C LEU A 31 -6.66 -8.24 -8.57
N LYS A 32 -8.00 -8.25 -8.74
CA LYS A 32 -8.78 -7.06 -9.04
C LYS A 32 -8.68 -5.98 -7.95
N GLN A 33 -8.75 -6.37 -6.68
CA GLN A 33 -8.60 -5.42 -5.57
C GLN A 33 -7.20 -4.82 -5.53
N ALA A 34 -6.18 -5.63 -5.77
CA ALA A 34 -4.80 -5.17 -5.80
C ALA A 34 -4.54 -4.22 -6.99
N ILE A 35 -5.04 -4.55 -8.19
CA ILE A 35 -4.96 -3.66 -9.36
C ILE A 35 -5.67 -2.35 -9.09
N ASN A 36 -6.89 -2.37 -8.53
CA ASN A 36 -7.63 -1.14 -8.25
C ASN A 36 -6.88 -0.23 -7.26
N LEU A 37 -6.24 -0.82 -6.25
CA LEU A 37 -5.44 -0.09 -5.28
C LEU A 37 -4.17 0.50 -5.92
N ALA A 38 -3.45 -0.27 -6.73
CA ALA A 38 -2.25 0.22 -7.41
C ALA A 38 -2.59 1.24 -8.52
N ASN A 39 -3.76 1.10 -9.16
CA ASN A 39 -4.21 2.00 -10.23
C ASN A 39 -4.45 3.43 -9.73
N SER A 40 -4.92 3.62 -8.49
CA SER A 40 -5.07 4.98 -7.96
C SER A 40 -3.72 5.69 -7.86
N GLU A 41 -2.68 4.99 -7.40
CA GLU A 41 -1.32 5.54 -7.31
C GLU A 41 -0.70 5.75 -8.70
N ALA A 42 -0.88 4.78 -9.61
CA ALA A 42 -0.36 4.87 -10.97
C ALA A 42 -0.95 6.07 -11.75
N LEU A 43 -2.24 6.39 -11.53
CA LEU A 43 -2.88 7.56 -12.15
C LEU A 43 -2.46 8.90 -11.53
N ILE A 44 -2.02 8.90 -10.27
CA ILE A 44 -1.39 10.08 -9.65
C ILE A 44 0.01 10.28 -10.25
N TRP A 45 0.75 9.19 -10.45
CA TRP A 45 2.06 9.21 -11.10
C TRP A 45 1.98 9.67 -12.57
N HIS A 46 1.06 9.09 -13.36
CA HIS A 46 0.84 9.48 -14.75
C HIS A 46 -0.60 9.20 -15.21
N GLN A 47 -1.31 10.21 -15.72
CA GLN A 47 -2.73 10.09 -16.07
C GLN A 47 -3.02 9.07 -17.19
N GLU A 48 -2.06 8.84 -18.08
CA GLU A 48 -2.19 7.85 -19.15
C GLU A 48 -1.68 6.45 -18.76
N ALA A 49 -1.30 6.23 -17.50
CA ALA A 49 -0.82 4.92 -17.05
C ALA A 49 -1.85 3.81 -17.37
N ARG A 50 -1.32 2.66 -17.80
CA ARG A 50 -2.07 1.45 -18.11
C ARG A 50 -1.40 0.25 -17.45
N LEU A 51 -2.22 -0.70 -17.00
CA LEU A 51 -1.73 -1.95 -16.43
C LEU A 51 -0.92 -2.72 -17.49
N LEU A 52 0.28 -3.14 -17.13
CA LEU A 52 1.15 -3.96 -17.98
C LEU A 52 1.24 -5.41 -17.48
N ASP A 53 1.51 -5.58 -16.19
CA ASP A 53 1.62 -6.88 -15.55
C ASP A 53 1.02 -6.89 -14.15
N ALA A 54 0.54 -8.05 -13.72
CA ALA A 54 0.11 -8.27 -12.35
C ALA A 54 0.32 -9.73 -11.96
N THR A 55 1.33 -9.98 -11.13
CA THR A 55 1.78 -11.31 -10.74
C THR A 55 1.80 -11.47 -9.23
N SER A 56 1.45 -12.65 -8.72
CA SER A 56 1.62 -12.94 -7.29
C SER A 56 3.06 -13.33 -7.02
N VAL A 57 3.63 -12.79 -5.94
CA VAL A 57 4.98 -13.11 -5.46
C VAL A 57 4.95 -13.84 -4.10
N ASP A 58 3.79 -14.41 -3.77
CA ASP A 58 3.63 -15.23 -2.56
C ASP A 58 4.60 -16.42 -2.60
N ASN A 59 5.46 -16.53 -1.58
CA ASN A 59 6.38 -17.66 -1.40
C ASN A 59 5.86 -18.59 -0.29
N ASP A 60 4.72 -19.22 -0.55
CA ASP A 60 3.97 -19.92 0.49
C ASP A 60 4.39 -21.38 0.62
N LYS A 61 4.82 -21.78 1.83
CA LYS A 61 5.14 -23.18 2.16
C LYS A 61 3.92 -24.11 2.18
N LYS A 62 2.71 -23.53 2.22
CA LYS A 62 1.41 -24.25 2.21
C LYS A 62 0.60 -23.78 1.02
N ILE A 63 -0.33 -24.61 0.55
CA ILE A 63 -1.25 -24.23 -0.52
C ILE A 63 -2.00 -22.95 -0.10
N ALA A 64 -1.86 -21.91 -0.91
CA ALA A 64 -2.45 -20.61 -0.69
C ALA A 64 -3.00 -20.04 -2.01
N GLY A 65 -3.92 -19.10 -1.89
CA GLY A 65 -4.60 -18.49 -3.03
C GLY A 65 -5.61 -19.38 -3.76
N SER A 66 -6.00 -20.53 -3.17
CA SER A 66 -7.13 -21.33 -3.65
C SER A 66 -8.47 -20.58 -3.63
N ASN A 67 -8.57 -19.55 -2.80
CA ASN A 67 -9.70 -18.62 -2.74
C ASN A 67 -9.54 -17.39 -3.67
N GLY A 68 -8.54 -17.39 -4.56
CA GLY A 68 -8.25 -16.29 -5.49
C GLY A 68 -7.64 -15.04 -4.83
N LYS A 69 -7.23 -15.11 -3.55
CA LYS A 69 -6.59 -14.01 -2.82
C LYS A 69 -5.13 -14.31 -2.52
N ARG A 70 -4.28 -13.29 -2.62
CA ARG A 70 -2.84 -13.38 -2.36
C ARG A 70 -2.41 -12.28 -1.41
N ARG A 71 -1.32 -12.50 -0.68
CA ARG A 71 -0.78 -11.50 0.26
C ARG A 71 0.07 -10.47 -0.45
N TYR A 72 0.86 -10.92 -1.42
CA TYR A 72 1.80 -10.09 -2.15
C TYR A 72 1.54 -10.17 -3.65
N TRP A 73 1.36 -8.99 -4.23
CA TRP A 73 1.18 -8.77 -5.65
C TRP A 73 2.28 -7.83 -6.13
N ASN A 74 2.95 -8.21 -7.21
CA ASN A 74 3.74 -7.31 -8.03
C ASN A 74 2.81 -6.80 -9.14
N ILE A 75 2.59 -5.48 -9.21
CA ILE A 75 1.70 -4.87 -10.20
C ILE A 75 2.48 -3.76 -10.87
N THR A 76 2.56 -3.84 -12.19
CA THR A 76 3.34 -2.90 -13.00
C THR A 76 2.42 -2.12 -13.91
N PHE A 77 2.55 -0.80 -13.89
CA PHE A 77 1.90 0.11 -14.82
C PHE A 77 2.94 0.75 -15.74
N GLY A 78 2.53 1.16 -16.92
CA GLY A 78 3.38 1.95 -17.80
C GLY A 78 2.60 2.90 -18.67
N VAL A 79 3.33 3.82 -19.30
CA VAL A 79 2.73 4.83 -20.18
C VAL A 79 2.85 4.35 -21.64
N PRO A 80 1.75 4.24 -22.38
CA PRO A 80 1.78 3.80 -23.77
C PRO A 80 2.77 4.60 -24.63
N ASN A 81 3.49 3.92 -25.52
CA ASN A 81 4.49 4.50 -26.43
C ASN A 81 5.70 5.17 -25.75
N THR A 82 5.96 4.86 -24.49
CA THR A 82 7.16 5.33 -23.76
C THR A 82 7.94 4.14 -23.17
N ARG A 83 9.02 4.43 -22.43
CA ARG A 83 9.72 3.45 -21.59
C ARG A 83 9.43 3.65 -20.10
N ASP A 84 8.41 4.44 -19.77
CA ASP A 84 8.11 4.82 -18.40
C ASP A 84 7.27 3.73 -17.73
N ILE A 85 7.72 3.28 -16.56
CA ILE A 85 7.16 2.14 -15.81
C ILE A 85 7.11 2.49 -14.32
N PHE A 86 6.07 1.99 -13.65
CA PHE A 86 5.76 2.14 -12.23
C PHE A 86 5.49 0.79 -11.59
#